data_AF-A0A969LNF7-F1
#
_entry.id   AF-A0A969LNF7-F1
#
_cell.length_a   1.000
_cell.length_b   1.000
_cell.length_c   1.000
_cell.angle_alpha   90.00
_cell.angle_beta   90.00
_cell.angle_gamma   90.00
#
_symmetry.space_group_name_H-M   'P 1'
#
loop_
_entity.id
_entity.type
_entity.pdbx_description
1 polymer ?
#
loop_
_entity_poly.entity_id
_entity_poly.type
_entity_poly.pdbx_seq_one_letter_code
_entity_poly.pdbx_strand_id
1 'polypeptide(L)'
;DRHAGRLQNKTDLMAELQKILRVIRKLDPEAPHSTLLVLDATTGQNAHSQVEIFKAMCNVSGLIVTKLDGSAKGGVLVALAERFKLPVHAVGVGETAEDLRPFDAEVFAKDLMDV
;
A
#
# COMPACT_ATOMS: atom_id res chain seq x y z
N ASP A 1 16.29 -22.94 -1.54
CA ASP A 1 16.94 -21.94 -0.67
C ASP A 1 16.50 -20.49 -0.80
N ARG A 2 16.48 -19.84 -1.97
CA ARG A 2 16.17 -18.38 -2.03
C ARG A 2 14.76 -17.97 -1.55
N HIS A 3 13.76 -18.85 -1.61
CA HIS A 3 12.41 -18.57 -1.10
C HIS A 3 12.29 -18.66 0.41
N ALA A 4 13.08 -19.54 1.06
CA ALA A 4 13.09 -19.67 2.51
C ALA A 4 13.65 -18.40 3.18
N GLY A 5 14.73 -17.83 2.64
CA GLY A 5 15.31 -16.57 3.14
C GLY A 5 14.39 -15.36 2.97
N ARG A 6 13.64 -15.27 1.85
CA ARG A 6 12.65 -14.20 1.66
C ARG A 6 11.46 -14.32 2.61
N LEU A 7 11.00 -15.55 2.89
CA LEU A 7 9.89 -15.79 3.80
C LEU A 7 10.31 -15.53 5.26
N GLN A 8 11.49 -16.01 5.65
CA GLN A 8 12.06 -15.75 6.98
C GLN A 8 12.24 -14.24 7.22
N ASN A 9 12.81 -13.51 6.26
CA ASN A 9 12.95 -12.06 6.37
C ASN A 9 11.59 -11.34 6.48
N LYS A 10 10.55 -11.82 5.81
CA LYS A 10 9.18 -11.28 5.98
C LYS A 10 8.67 -11.52 7.40
N THR A 11 8.85 -12.73 7.95
CA THR A 11 8.42 -13.07 9.31
C THR A 11 9.10 -12.18 10.34
N ASP A 12 10.42 -12.00 10.25
CA ASP A 12 11.18 -11.19 11.19
C ASP A 12 10.79 -9.71 11.10
N LEU A 13 10.61 -9.18 9.88
CA LEU A 13 10.10 -7.83 9.67
C LEU A 13 8.71 -7.63 10.28
N MET A 14 7.80 -8.60 10.09
CA MET A 14 6.44 -8.51 10.65
C MET A 14 6.47 -8.54 12.17
N ALA A 15 7.35 -9.34 12.78
CA ALA A 15 7.51 -9.37 14.24
C ALA A 15 7.97 -8.01 14.79
N GLU A 16 8.92 -7.35 14.13
CA GLU A 16 9.37 -6.01 14.52
C GLU A 16 8.26 -4.96 14.36
N LEU A 17 7.48 -4.99 13.27
CA LEU A 17 6.33 -4.07 13.12
C LEU A 17 5.28 -4.29 14.21
N GLN A 18 4.96 -5.53 14.55
CA GLN A 18 4.04 -5.82 15.65
C GLN A 18 4.57 -5.33 17.00
N LYS A 19 5.89 -5.40 17.22
CA LYS A 19 6.52 -4.85 18.42
C LYS A 19 6.37 -3.33 18.47
N ILE A 20 6.59 -2.61 17.37
CA ILE A 20 6.37 -1.16 17.28
C ILE A 20 4.91 -0.83 17.63
N LEU A 21 3.94 -1.53 17.03
CA LEU A 21 2.51 -1.35 17.34
C LEU A 21 2.18 -1.57 18.82
N ARG A 22 2.80 -2.56 19.46
CA ARG A 22 2.64 -2.79 20.91
C ARG A 22 3.24 -1.68 21.75
N VAL A 23 4.39 -1.13 21.35
CA VAL A 23 5.06 -0.06 22.12
C VAL A 23 4.25 1.24 22.02
N ILE A 24 3.82 1.65 20.83
CA ILE A 24 3.03 2.89 20.69
C ILE A 24 1.70 2.81 21.44
N ARG A 25 1.07 1.63 21.48
CA ARG A 25 -0.18 1.40 22.23
C ARG A 25 -0.05 1.50 23.74
N LYS A 26 1.17 1.36 24.29
CA LYS A 26 1.42 1.61 25.71
C LYS A 26 1.36 3.09 26.06
N LEU A 27 1.65 3.96 25.09
CA LEU A 27 1.62 5.41 25.25
C LEU A 27 0.22 5.96 24.95
N ASP A 28 -0.41 5.43 23.91
CA ASP A 28 -1.75 5.84 23.46
C ASP A 28 -2.55 4.60 23.01
N PRO A 29 -3.59 4.19 23.75
CA PRO A 29 -4.43 3.05 23.40
C PRO A 29 -5.13 3.14 22.03
N GLU A 30 -5.36 4.35 21.50
CA GLU A 30 -5.98 4.57 20.19
C GLU A 30 -4.97 4.49 19.04
N ALA A 31 -3.66 4.42 19.34
CA ALA A 31 -2.62 4.34 18.33
C ALA A 31 -2.50 2.94 17.67
N PRO A 32 -2.07 2.88 16.39
CA PRO A 32 -1.94 4.00 15.47
C PRO A 32 -3.31 4.44 14.95
N HIS A 33 -3.53 5.76 14.85
CA HIS A 33 -4.74 6.34 14.25
C HIS A 33 -4.91 5.96 12.77
N SER A 34 -3.80 5.68 12.07
CA SER A 34 -3.79 5.25 10.68
C SER A 34 -2.53 4.44 10.39
N THR A 35 -2.70 3.39 9.59
CA THR A 35 -1.60 2.57 9.06
C THR A 35 -1.70 2.58 7.54
N LEU A 36 -0.81 3.33 6.88
CA LEU A 36 -0.79 3.45 5.43
C LEU A 36 0.23 2.50 4.83
N LEU A 37 -0.20 1.70 3.85
CA LEU A 37 0.68 0.81 3.09
C LEU A 37 1.04 1.46 1.75
N VAL A 38 2.33 1.68 1.53
CA VAL A 38 2.86 2.19 0.26
C VAL A 38 3.13 1.02 -0.68
N LEU A 39 2.58 1.08 -1.89
CA LEU A 39 2.72 0.05 -2.92
C LEU A 39 3.30 0.66 -4.20
N ASP A 40 4.19 -0.09 -4.84
CA ASP A 40 4.71 0.26 -6.16
C ASP A 40 3.81 -0.37 -7.24
N ALA A 41 3.21 0.47 -8.10
CA ALA A 41 2.28 0.02 -9.15
C ALA A 41 2.93 -0.93 -10.18
N THR A 42 4.26 -0.94 -10.30
CA THR A 42 4.99 -1.84 -11.22
C THR A 42 5.00 -3.29 -10.74
N THR A 43 4.63 -3.55 -9.49
CA THR A 43 4.74 -4.89 -8.88
C THR A 43 3.65 -5.88 -9.29
N GLY A 44 2.62 -5.43 -10.02
CA GLY A 44 1.56 -6.28 -10.57
C GLY A 44 0.91 -7.18 -9.51
N GLN A 45 0.81 -8.49 -9.79
CA GLN A 45 0.18 -9.46 -8.88
C GLN A 45 0.86 -9.57 -7.50
N ASN A 46 2.14 -9.18 -7.38
CA ASN A 46 2.82 -9.19 -6.09
C ASN A 46 2.24 -8.18 -5.10
N ALA A 47 1.58 -7.11 -5.58
CA ALA A 47 0.92 -6.13 -4.74
C ALA A 47 -0.20 -6.76 -3.90
N HIS A 48 -1.02 -7.64 -4.49
CA HIS A 48 -2.11 -8.30 -3.77
C HIS A 48 -1.61 -9.11 -2.58
N SER A 49 -0.58 -9.93 -2.79
CA SER A 49 0.00 -10.75 -1.72
C SER A 49 0.59 -9.90 -0.59
N GLN A 50 1.14 -8.71 -0.91
CA GLN A 50 1.67 -7.79 0.08
C GLN A 50 0.55 -7.17 0.90
N VAL A 51 -0.49 -6.65 0.25
CA VAL A 51 -1.64 -6.08 0.97
C VAL A 51 -2.27 -7.11 1.91
N GLU A 52 -2.42 -8.35 1.45
CA GLU A 52 -2.99 -9.44 2.27
C GLU A 52 -2.14 -9.72 3.52
N ILE A 53 -0.82 -9.86 3.38
CA ILE A 53 0.09 -10.10 4.51
C ILE A 53 0.07 -8.91 5.49
N PHE A 54 0.22 -7.68 4.99
CA PHE A 54 0.32 -6.50 5.84
C PHE A 54 -1.02 -6.16 6.51
N LYS A 55 -2.15 -6.35 5.82
CA LYS A 55 -3.49 -6.15 6.39
C LYS A 55 -3.72 -7.09 7.57
N ALA A 56 -3.34 -8.36 7.44
CA ALA A 56 -3.46 -9.34 8.51
C ALA A 56 -2.58 -9.03 9.74
N MET A 57 -1.40 -8.44 9.53
CA MET A 57 -0.38 -8.30 10.58
C MET A 57 -0.35 -6.93 11.25
N CYS A 58 -0.63 -5.86 10.50
CA CYS A 58 -0.40 -4.46 10.91
C CYS A 58 -1.66 -3.59 10.91
N ASN A 59 -2.83 -4.17 10.62
CA ASN A 59 -4.11 -3.45 10.55
C ASN A 59 -4.06 -2.23 9.60
N VAL A 60 -3.67 -2.47 8.36
CA VAL A 60 -3.61 -1.45 7.30
C VAL A 60 -4.99 -0.80 7.13
N SER A 61 -5.04 0.53 7.26
CA SER A 61 -6.27 1.33 7.15
C SER A 61 -6.41 2.03 5.80
N GLY A 62 -5.34 2.14 5.01
CA GLY A 62 -5.36 2.81 3.71
C GLY A 62 -4.11 2.55 2.88
N LEU A 63 -4.16 2.96 1.61
CA LEU A 63 -3.12 2.72 0.62
C LEU A 63 -2.55 4.03 0.08
N ILE A 64 -1.26 3.99 -0.26
CA ILE A 64 -0.60 4.95 -1.13
C ILE A 64 0.01 4.16 -2.28
N VAL A 65 -0.18 4.59 -3.52
CA VAL A 65 0.34 3.87 -4.69
C VAL A 65 1.28 4.76 -5.50
N THR A 66 2.53 4.35 -5.66
CA THR A 66 3.56 5.11 -6.37
C THR A 66 3.85 4.53 -7.75
N LYS A 67 4.57 5.30 -8.58
CA LYS A 67 4.93 4.96 -9.97
C LYS A 67 3.71 4.71 -10.85
N LEU A 68 2.69 5.55 -10.70
CA LEU A 68 1.43 5.50 -11.45
C LEU A 68 1.48 6.27 -12.78
N ASP A 69 2.67 6.66 -13.23
CA ASP A 69 2.96 7.24 -14.54
C ASP A 69 2.65 6.23 -15.67
N GLY A 70 1.38 6.15 -16.07
CA GLY A 70 0.92 5.39 -17.25
C GLY A 70 -0.34 4.55 -17.02
N SER A 71 -1.24 4.58 -18.01
CA SER A 71 -2.56 3.89 -17.99
C SER A 71 -2.45 2.38 -17.73
N ALA A 72 -1.44 1.71 -18.29
CA ALA A 72 -1.19 0.27 -18.08
C ALA A 72 -0.93 -0.10 -16.62
N LYS A 73 -0.47 0.84 -15.78
CA LYS A 73 -0.21 0.63 -14.36
C LYS A 73 -1.45 0.89 -13.50
N GLY A 74 -2.47 1.58 -14.02
CA GLY A 74 -3.70 1.91 -13.29
C GLY A 74 -4.57 0.70 -12.94
N GLY A 75 -4.51 -0.37 -13.73
CA GLY A 75 -5.30 -1.59 -13.49
C GLY A 75 -5.00 -2.27 -12.15
N VAL A 76 -3.77 -2.18 -11.63
CA VAL A 76 -3.44 -2.74 -10.31
C VAL A 76 -4.15 -2.00 -9.18
N LEU A 77 -4.30 -0.68 -9.30
CA LEU A 77 -4.98 0.14 -8.30
C LEU A 77 -6.45 -0.26 -8.21
N VAL A 78 -7.12 -0.38 -9.35
CA VAL A 78 -8.52 -0.79 -9.45
C VAL A 78 -8.72 -2.18 -8.83
N ALA A 79 -7.87 -3.14 -9.19
CA ALA A 79 -7.95 -4.50 -8.65
C ALA A 79 -7.72 -4.57 -7.13
N LEU A 80 -6.79 -3.76 -6.60
CA LEU A 80 -6.53 -3.68 -5.16
C LEU A 80 -7.70 -3.03 -4.41
N ALA A 81 -8.24 -1.93 -4.95
CA ALA A 81 -9.39 -1.24 -4.37
C ALA A 81 -10.62 -2.16 -4.32
N GLU A 82 -10.91 -2.86 -5.42
CA GLU A 82 -12.03 -3.81 -5.51
C GLU A 82 -11.88 -4.96 -4.51
N ARG A 83 -10.69 -5.59 -4.46
CA ARG A 83 -10.46 -6.78 -3.62
C ARG A 83 -10.44 -6.45 -2.12
N PHE A 84 -9.74 -5.38 -1.73
CA PHE A 84 -9.45 -5.13 -0.31
C PHE A 84 -10.32 -4.07 0.34
N LYS A 85 -11.05 -3.29 -0.46
CA LYS A 85 -11.93 -2.18 -0.02
C LYS A 85 -11.23 -1.19 0.91
N LEU A 86 -9.93 -0.99 0.70
CA LEU A 86 -9.14 -0.01 1.43
C LEU A 86 -9.17 1.32 0.68
N PRO A 87 -9.33 2.46 1.38
CA PRO A 87 -9.22 3.77 0.75
C PRO A 87 -7.81 3.98 0.22
N VAL A 88 -7.72 4.51 -1.00
CA VAL A 88 -6.48 5.04 -1.56
C VAL A 88 -6.43 6.51 -1.19
N HIS A 89 -5.39 6.94 -0.47
CA HIS A 89 -5.27 8.32 0.00
C HIS A 89 -4.42 9.19 -0.92
N ALA A 90 -3.40 8.61 -1.54
CA ALA A 90 -2.48 9.34 -2.41
C ALA A 90 -1.90 8.45 -3.50
N VAL A 91 -1.53 9.09 -4.61
CA VAL A 91 -0.84 8.48 -5.74
C VAL A 91 0.43 9.25 -6.07
N GLY A 92 1.52 8.53 -6.35
CA GLY A 92 2.78 9.09 -6.82
C GLY A 92 2.92 8.90 -8.32
N VAL A 93 2.92 10.00 -9.07
CA VAL A 93 2.96 10.00 -10.55
C VAL A 93 4.32 10.42 -11.14
N GLY A 94 5.35 10.49 -10.31
CA GLY A 94 6.69 10.92 -10.68
C GLY A 94 7.70 10.64 -9.57
N GLU A 95 8.84 11.32 -9.62
CA GLU A 95 9.99 11.07 -8.75
C GLU A 95 10.20 12.15 -7.68
N THR A 96 9.54 13.30 -7.80
CA THR A 96 9.67 14.43 -6.88
C THR A 96 8.66 14.37 -5.74
N ALA A 97 8.88 15.15 -4.68
CA ALA A 97 7.94 15.21 -3.57
C ALA A 97 6.58 15.80 -4.00
N GLU A 98 6.62 16.71 -4.97
CA GLU A 98 5.48 17.38 -5.59
C GLU A 98 4.63 16.42 -6.46
N ASP A 99 5.18 15.26 -6.82
CA ASP A 99 4.49 14.24 -7.60
C ASP A 99 3.63 13.30 -6.75
N LEU A 100 3.69 13.41 -5.41
CA LEU A 100 2.77 12.73 -4.51
C LEU A 100 1.52 13.58 -4.33
N ARG A 101 0.40 13.14 -4.93
CA ARG A 101 -0.86 13.89 -4.95
C ARG A 101 -1.96 13.13 -4.21
N PRO A 102 -2.93 13.82 -3.58
CA PRO A 102 -4.14 13.18 -3.09
C PRO A 102 -4.82 12.37 -4.19
N PHE A 103 -5.36 11.21 -3.83
CA PHE A 103 -6.08 10.38 -4.79
C PHE A 103 -7.47 10.94 -5.06
N ASP A 104 -7.79 11.14 -6.33
CA ASP A 104 -9.11 11.50 -6.82
C ASP A 104 -9.55 10.43 -7.82
N ALA A 105 -10.64 9.73 -7.50
CA ALA A 105 -11.13 8.62 -8.32
C ALA A 105 -11.68 9.08 -9.69
N GLU A 106 -12.23 10.30 -9.77
CA GLU A 106 -12.77 10.83 -11.03
C GLU A 106 -11.63 11.24 -11.96
N VAL A 107 -10.63 11.96 -11.43
CA VAL A 107 -9.43 12.32 -12.20
C VAL A 107 -8.71 11.06 -12.66
N PHE A 108 -8.52 10.09 -11.77
CA PHE A 108 -7.89 8.82 -12.11
C PHE A 108 -8.64 8.04 -13.19
N ALA A 109 -9.97 8.01 -13.14
CA ALA A 109 -10.78 7.33 -14.14
C ALA A 109 -10.67 7.99 -15.53
N LYS A 110 -10.61 9.33 -15.59
CA LYS A 110 -10.39 10.08 -16.84
C LYS A 110 -9.01 9.78 -17.43
N ASP A 111 -7.97 9.90 -16.60
CA ASP A 111 -6.58 9.60 -16.99
C ASP A 111 -6.40 8.16 -17.46
N LEU A 112 -7.14 7.20 -16.89
CA LEU A 112 -7.07 5.79 -17.28
C LEU A 112 -7.73 5.50 -18.64
N MET A 113 -8.78 6.25 -18.96
CA MET A 113 -9.59 6.02 -20.16
C MET A 113 -9.13 6.87 -21.36
N ASP A 114 -8.08 7.70 -21.19
CA ASP A 114 -7.59 8.66 -22.17
C ASP A 114 -8.70 9.61 -22.72
N VAL A 115 -9.69 9.96 -21.88
CA VAL A 115 -10.84 10.85 -22.20
C VAL A 115 -11.01 12.01 -21.25
#